data_AF-A0A3A8Y9W5-F1
#
_entry.id   AF-A0A3A8Y9W5-F1
#
_cell.length_a   1.000
_cell.length_b   1.000
_cell.length_c   1.000
_cell.angle_alpha   90.00
_cell.angle_beta   90.00
_cell.angle_gamma   90.00
#
_symmetry.space_group_name_H-M   'P 1'
#
loop_
_entity.id
_entity.type
_entity.pdbx_description
1 polymer ?
#
loop_
_entity_poly.entity_id
_entity_poly.type
_entity_poly.pdbx_seq_one_letter_code
_entity_poly.pdbx_strand_id
1 'polypeptide(L)'
;MFFEDIWKKTDGSYGENKENSHMDFTKITACGECCVGCKKRDDGICQGCIESDGYCTEWEKSNGCPIHKCAKEHNVQFCGLCTEFPCEWLVKKVVWRPHVVEELTELANLYRQKP
;
A
#
# COMPACT_ATOMS: atom_id res chain seq x y z
N MET A 1 31.91 -30.29 20.60
CA MET A 1 30.87 -30.21 21.64
C MET A 1 31.07 -28.88 22.36
N PHE A 2 30.07 -28.00 22.25
CA PHE A 2 29.60 -27.03 23.25
C PHE A 2 30.53 -25.93 23.84
N PHE A 3 29.94 -24.72 23.89
CA PHE A 3 30.31 -23.50 24.63
C PHE A 3 31.64 -22.85 24.21
N GLU A 4 31.81 -21.54 24.07
CA GLU A 4 31.00 -20.31 24.14
C GLU A 4 31.99 -19.23 23.65
N ASP A 5 31.56 -18.20 22.91
CA ASP A 5 32.24 -16.88 22.90
C ASP A 5 31.35 -15.91 22.11
N ILE A 6 30.46 -15.21 22.81
CA ILE A 6 30.69 -13.81 23.23
C ILE A 6 31.05 -12.93 22.03
N TRP A 7 30.01 -12.45 21.32
CA TRP A 7 30.08 -11.20 20.59
C TRP A 7 28.88 -10.32 20.97
N LYS A 8 29.07 -9.57 22.07
CA LYS A 8 28.31 -8.34 22.34
C LYS A 8 29.10 -7.17 21.79
N LYS A 9 28.45 -6.39 20.90
CA LYS A 9 28.51 -4.93 20.66
C LYS A 9 28.72 -4.59 19.19
N THR A 10 28.03 -3.67 18.52
CA THR A 10 26.82 -2.83 18.75
C THR A 10 26.77 -1.92 17.53
N ASP A 11 25.77 -2.08 16.65
CA ASP A 11 25.27 -1.07 15.68
C ASP A 11 24.41 -1.72 14.60
N GLY A 12 23.21 -2.16 14.98
CA GLY A 12 22.28 -2.67 13.98
C GLY A 12 21.02 -3.13 14.67
N SER A 13 20.11 -2.20 14.87
CA SER A 13 18.74 -2.48 15.28
C SER A 13 18.05 -3.34 14.21
N TYR A 14 18.28 -4.64 14.23
CA TYR A 14 17.35 -5.62 13.69
C TYR A 14 16.84 -6.42 14.87
N GLY A 15 15.88 -5.81 15.57
CA GLY A 15 15.05 -6.53 16.50
C GLY A 15 14.27 -7.58 15.72
N GLU A 16 14.59 -8.84 15.97
CA GLU A 16 13.69 -9.95 15.69
C GLU A 16 12.37 -9.71 16.44
N ASN A 17 11.31 -9.38 15.70
CA ASN A 17 9.94 -9.65 16.10
C ASN A 17 9.22 -10.21 14.89
N LYS A 18 9.28 -11.54 14.75
CA LYS A 18 8.32 -12.32 13.93
C LYS A 18 6.96 -12.20 14.60
N GLU A 19 6.26 -11.09 14.33
CA GLU A 19 4.86 -10.95 14.66
C GLU A 19 4.06 -11.20 13.39
N ASN A 20 3.10 -12.12 13.46
CA ASN A 20 2.21 -12.49 12.38
C ASN A 20 1.36 -11.27 12.00
N SER A 21 1.90 -10.37 11.16
CA SER A 21 1.25 -9.13 10.78
C SER A 21 0.13 -9.45 9.78
N HIS A 22 -1.03 -9.83 10.30
CA HIS A 22 -2.24 -9.90 9.52
C HIS A 22 -2.58 -8.48 9.02
N MET A 23 -2.17 -8.17 7.79
CA MET A 23 -2.42 -6.88 7.17
C MET A 23 -3.93 -6.64 7.09
N ASP A 24 -4.43 -5.52 7.63
CA ASP A 24 -5.83 -5.12 7.48
C ASP A 24 -6.03 -4.49 6.10
N PHE A 25 -6.46 -5.32 5.15
CA PHE A 25 -6.70 -4.87 3.79
C PHE A 25 -7.87 -3.89 3.67
N THR A 26 -8.74 -3.73 4.67
CA THR A 26 -9.78 -2.68 4.62
C THR A 26 -9.19 -1.28 4.67
N LYS A 27 -7.89 -1.16 4.98
CA LYS A 27 -7.14 0.10 5.04
C LYS A 27 -6.28 0.35 3.81
N ILE A 28 -6.25 -0.61 2.87
CA ILE A 28 -5.50 -0.51 1.62
C ILE A 28 -6.32 0.28 0.61
N THR A 29 -5.74 1.36 0.13
CA THR A 29 -6.31 2.28 -0.85
C THR A 29 -6.19 1.73 -2.27
N ALA A 30 -6.91 2.33 -3.22
CA ALA A 30 -6.95 1.90 -4.61
C ALA A 30 -5.57 1.81 -5.29
N CYS A 31 -4.62 2.65 -4.89
CA CYS A 31 -3.24 2.62 -5.39
C CYS A 31 -2.32 1.66 -4.63
N GLY A 32 -2.81 0.92 -3.63
CA GLY A 32 -2.04 -0.03 -2.84
C GLY A 32 -1.32 0.56 -1.63
N GLU A 33 -1.44 1.85 -1.36
CA GLU A 33 -0.95 2.48 -0.13
C GLU A 33 -1.90 2.22 1.05
N CYS A 34 -1.43 2.42 2.27
CA CYS A 34 -2.24 2.31 3.50
C CYS A 34 -2.45 3.67 4.16
N CYS A 35 -3.69 4.02 4.50
CA CYS A 35 -3.94 5.27 5.24
C CYS A 35 -3.59 5.18 6.73
N VAL A 36 -3.31 3.98 7.28
CA VAL A 36 -2.85 3.81 8.66
C VAL A 36 -1.40 4.30 8.77
N GLY A 37 -1.15 5.25 9.67
CA GLY A 37 0.17 5.88 9.83
C GLY A 37 0.53 6.88 8.73
N CYS A 38 -0.46 7.30 7.91
CA CYS A 38 -0.25 8.36 6.95
C CYS A 38 -0.16 9.70 7.67
N LYS A 39 1.04 10.31 7.69
CA LYS A 39 1.29 11.59 8.37
C LYS A 39 0.28 12.70 8.02
N LYS A 40 -0.13 12.81 6.76
CA LYS A 40 -1.13 13.83 6.35
C LYS A 40 -2.51 13.60 6.97
N ARG A 41 -2.88 12.33 7.17
CA ARG A 41 -4.11 11.97 7.87
C ARG A 41 -3.96 12.23 9.37
N ASP A 42 -2.84 11.84 9.95
CA ASP A 42 -2.56 12.04 11.37
C ASP A 42 -2.51 13.54 11.74
N ASP A 43 -1.97 14.38 10.85
CA ASP A 43 -1.92 15.83 11.00
C ASP A 43 -3.27 16.53 10.67
N GLY A 44 -4.32 15.78 10.31
CA GLY A 44 -5.65 16.32 10.01
C GLY A 44 -5.77 17.06 8.66
N ILE A 45 -4.76 16.97 7.79
CA ILE A 45 -4.71 17.63 6.48
C ILE A 45 -5.62 16.90 5.47
N CYS A 46 -5.76 15.58 5.62
CA CYS A 46 -6.51 14.72 4.71
C CYS A 46 -7.40 13.75 5.47
N GLN A 47 -8.65 13.57 5.03
CA GLN A 47 -9.60 12.62 5.62
C GLN A 47 -9.20 11.14 5.39
N GLY A 48 -8.38 10.87 4.37
CA GLY A 48 -8.01 9.54 3.89
C GLY A 48 -8.77 9.15 2.63
N CYS A 49 -8.09 8.48 1.69
CA CYS A 49 -8.63 8.16 0.37
C CYS A 49 -9.85 7.22 0.41
N ILE A 50 -9.94 6.35 1.43
CA ILE A 50 -11.05 5.42 1.59
C ILE A 50 -12.27 6.16 2.13
N GLU A 51 -12.06 6.95 3.19
CA GLU A 51 -13.10 7.71 3.86
C GLU A 51 -13.66 8.84 2.99
N SER A 52 -12.84 9.40 2.09
CA SER A 52 -13.27 10.44 1.16
C SER A 52 -13.76 9.91 -0.19
N ASP A 53 -13.89 8.59 -0.39
CA ASP A 53 -14.22 7.98 -1.69
C ASP A 53 -13.35 8.52 -2.84
N GLY A 54 -12.05 8.69 -2.58
CA GLY A 54 -11.06 9.20 -3.53
C GLY A 54 -10.99 10.73 -3.64
N TYR A 55 -11.82 11.49 -2.92
CA TYR A 55 -11.83 12.96 -2.93
C TYR A 55 -10.92 13.55 -1.83
N CYS A 56 -9.61 13.30 -1.90
CA CYS A 56 -8.65 13.99 -1.02
C CYS A 56 -8.16 15.32 -1.62
N THR A 57 -7.60 16.19 -0.78
CA THR A 57 -7.14 17.54 -1.15
C THR A 57 -6.16 17.54 -2.32
N GLU A 58 -5.29 16.54 -2.42
CA GLU A 58 -4.35 16.38 -3.54
C GLU A 58 -5.03 16.23 -4.91
N TRP A 59 -6.26 15.72 -4.93
CA TRP A 59 -7.03 15.45 -6.15
C TRP A 59 -8.23 16.37 -6.34
N GLU A 60 -8.39 17.41 -5.52
CA GLU A 60 -9.51 18.36 -5.60
C GLU A 60 -9.62 18.98 -6.99
N LYS A 61 -8.49 19.37 -7.59
CA LYS A 61 -8.42 19.93 -8.96
C LYS A 61 -8.75 18.94 -10.07
N SER A 62 -8.75 17.64 -9.77
CA SER A 62 -9.03 16.56 -10.72
C SER A 62 -10.41 15.94 -10.51
N ASN A 63 -11.25 16.52 -9.64
CA ASN A 63 -12.53 15.97 -9.25
C ASN A 63 -12.42 14.54 -8.70
N GLY A 64 -11.39 14.32 -7.87
CA GLY A 64 -11.11 13.03 -7.23
C GLY A 64 -9.93 12.26 -7.84
N CYS A 65 -9.47 11.25 -7.11
CA CYS A 65 -8.32 10.42 -7.49
C CYS A 65 -8.68 9.56 -8.71
N PRO A 66 -7.91 9.66 -9.80
CA PRO A 66 -8.21 8.88 -11.00
C PRO A 66 -7.99 7.37 -10.81
N ILE A 67 -7.06 6.98 -9.93
CA ILE A 67 -6.81 5.56 -9.59
C ILE A 67 -8.01 4.99 -8.82
N HIS A 68 -8.54 5.75 -7.85
CA HIS A 68 -9.73 5.35 -7.09
C HIS A 68 -10.95 5.18 -7.99
N LYS A 69 -11.17 6.14 -8.88
CA LYS A 69 -12.24 6.07 -9.87
C LYS A 69 -12.13 4.83 -10.76
N CYS A 70 -10.94 4.55 -11.30
CA CYS A 70 -10.68 3.37 -12.12
C CYS A 70 -10.92 2.07 -11.35
N ALA A 71 -10.41 1.95 -10.12
CA ALA A 71 -10.61 0.77 -9.29
C ALA A 71 -12.10 0.51 -9.00
N LYS A 72 -12.88 1.57 -8.76
CA LYS A 72 -14.34 1.50 -8.56
C LYS A 72 -15.08 1.06 -9.82
N GLU A 73 -14.71 1.60 -10.98
CA GLU A 73 -15.29 1.22 -12.28
C GLU A 73 -15.01 -0.25 -12.63
N HIS A 74 -13.82 -0.76 -12.29
CA HIS A 74 -13.43 -2.15 -12.49
C HIS A 74 -13.84 -3.08 -11.33
N ASN A 75 -14.55 -2.55 -10.33
CA ASN A 75 -15.01 -3.27 -9.14
C ASN A 75 -13.90 -4.05 -8.40
N VAL A 76 -12.75 -3.40 -8.23
CA VAL A 76 -11.61 -3.95 -7.49
C VAL A 76 -11.20 -3.04 -6.34
N GLN A 77 -10.70 -3.63 -5.26
CA GLN A 77 -10.28 -2.85 -4.09
C GLN A 77 -9.03 -2.01 -4.36
N PHE A 78 -8.07 -2.57 -5.12
CA PHE A 78 -6.86 -1.88 -5.54
C PHE A 78 -6.36 -2.44 -6.87
N CYS A 79 -5.51 -1.68 -7.56
CA CYS A 79 -5.11 -1.96 -8.94
C CYS A 79 -4.55 -3.38 -9.16
N GLY A 80 -3.78 -3.92 -8.21
CA GLY A 80 -3.19 -5.27 -8.32
C GLY A 80 -4.22 -6.43 -8.38
N LEU A 81 -5.49 -6.16 -8.06
CA LEU A 81 -6.58 -7.13 -8.19
C LEU A 81 -7.30 -7.05 -9.55
N CYS A 82 -7.04 -6.02 -10.36
CA CYS A 82 -7.67 -5.85 -11.66
C CYS A 82 -7.27 -6.98 -12.63
N THR A 83 -8.22 -7.47 -13.43
CA THR A 83 -7.96 -8.49 -14.45
C THR A 83 -7.08 -7.99 -15.59
N GLU A 84 -7.06 -6.68 -15.81
CA GLU A 84 -6.21 -6.02 -16.80
C GLU A 84 -4.83 -5.64 -16.24
N PHE A 85 -4.56 -5.96 -14.96
CA PHE A 85 -3.31 -5.61 -14.32
C PHE A 85 -2.13 -6.47 -14.81
N PRO A 86 -0.95 -5.88 -15.11
CA PRO A 86 -0.68 -4.45 -15.15
C PRO A 86 -1.22 -3.80 -16.44
N CYS A 87 -1.99 -2.72 -16.32
CA CYS A 87 -2.57 -2.04 -17.48
C CYS A 87 -1.70 -0.85 -17.93
N GLU A 88 -1.79 -0.51 -19.22
CA GLU A 88 -1.02 0.58 -19.82
C GLU A 88 -1.28 1.93 -19.14
N TRP A 89 -2.53 2.18 -18.72
CA TRP A 89 -2.90 3.41 -18.02
C TRP A 89 -2.13 3.58 -16.72
N LEU A 90 -2.01 2.52 -15.91
CA LEU A 90 -1.27 2.53 -14.65
C LEU A 90 0.20 2.88 -14.89
N VAL A 91 0.86 2.17 -15.81
CA VAL A 91 2.28 2.35 -16.13
C VAL A 91 2.57 3.77 -16.64
N LYS A 92 1.67 4.35 -17.44
CA LYS A 92 1.84 5.71 -17.99
C LYS A 92 1.51 6.82 -17.00
N LYS A 93 0.60 6.60 -16.06
CA LYS A 93 0.11 7.66 -15.15
C LYS A 93 0.80 7.65 -13.79
N VAL A 94 1.27 6.49 -13.33
CA VAL A 94 1.90 6.32 -12.01
C VAL A 94 3.42 6.27 -12.15
N VAL A 95 3.97 7.26 -12.86
CA VAL A 95 5.42 7.37 -13.10
C VAL A 95 6.22 7.74 -11.85
N TRP A 96 5.55 8.20 -10.79
CA TRP A 96 6.16 8.58 -9.52
C TRP A 96 6.42 7.38 -8.59
N ARG A 97 5.94 6.17 -8.93
CA ARG A 97 6.29 4.91 -8.25
C ARG A 97 6.97 3.97 -9.24
N PRO A 98 8.32 3.93 -9.28
CA PRO A 98 9.05 3.18 -10.30
C PRO A 98 8.82 1.66 -10.23
N HIS A 99 8.45 1.14 -9.06
CA HIS A 99 8.19 -0.29 -8.81
C HIS A 99 6.71 -0.60 -8.58
N VAL A 100 5.81 0.26 -9.09
CA VAL A 100 4.37 0.14 -8.82
C VAL A 100 3.79 -1.20 -9.26
N VAL A 101 4.33 -1.80 -10.33
CA VAL A 101 3.83 -3.08 -10.84
C VAL A 101 4.23 -4.21 -9.90
N GLU A 102 5.50 -4.24 -9.49
CA GLU A 102 6.04 -5.23 -8.57
C GLU A 102 5.35 -5.14 -7.20
N GLU A 103 5.29 -3.94 -6.61
CA GLU A 103 4.68 -3.68 -5.30
C GLU A 103 3.19 -4.09 -5.26
N LEU A 104 2.42 -3.76 -6.30
CA LEU A 104 1.01 -4.15 -6.40
C LEU A 104 0.82 -5.64 -6.68
N THR A 105 1.76 -6.28 -7.39
CA THR A 105 1.75 -7.73 -7.60
C THR A 105 1.94 -8.46 -6.27
N GLU A 106 2.92 -8.05 -5.47
CA GLU A 106 3.17 -8.60 -4.15
C GLU A 106 1.97 -8.40 -3.23
N LEU A 107 1.40 -7.20 -3.20
CA LEU A 107 0.21 -6.88 -2.42
C LEU A 107 -0.99 -7.74 -2.82
N ALA A 108 -1.19 -7.98 -4.12
CA ALA A 108 -2.25 -8.85 -4.61
C ALA A 108 -2.02 -10.32 -4.21
N ASN A 109 -0.77 -10.79 -4.23
CA ASN A 109 -0.44 -12.13 -3.77
C ASN A 109 -0.70 -12.31 -2.27
N LEU A 110 -0.35 -11.31 -1.45
CA LEU A 110 -0.69 -11.30 -0.02
C LEU A 110 -2.21 -11.28 0.18
N TYR A 111 -2.93 -10.48 -0.62
CA TYR A 111 -4.39 -10.41 -0.53
C TYR A 111 -5.05 -11.77 -0.79
N ARG A 112 -4.59 -12.50 -1.81
CA ARG A 112 -5.14 -13.81 -2.19
C ARG A 112 -4.80 -14.94 -1.22
N GLN A 113 -3.78 -14.75 -0.38
CA GLN A 113 -3.36 -15.71 0.65
C GLN A 113 -4.08 -15.51 1.98
N LYS A 114 -4.96 -14.50 2.08
CA LYS A 114 -5.78 -14.33 3.28
C LYS A 114 -6.68 -15.56 3.52
N PRO A 115 -6.82 -15.99 4.77
CA PRO A 115 -7.72 -17.08 5.14
C PRO A 115 -9.20 -16.73 4.89
#